data_AF-A0A7M3DID7-F1
#
_entry.id   AF-A0A7M3DID7-F1
#
_cell.length_a   1.000
_cell.length_b   1.000
_cell.length_c   1.000
_cell.angle_alpha   90.00
_cell.angle_beta   90.00
_cell.angle_gamma   90.00
#
_symmetry.space_group_name_H-M   'P 1'
#
loop_
_entity.id
_entity.type
_entity.pdbx_description
1 polymer ?
#
loop_
_entity_poly.entity_id
_entity_poly.type
_entity_poly.pdbx_seq_one_letter_code
_entity_poly.pdbx_strand_id
1 'polypeptide(L)'
;MCGDFRPEKSTPDRSRVKVLLLTDRARLPEYQTSGPAGADVFAAFDGPAIELAPGTGEVSTTGIALELPLGGEAQIRSRSELPAEHGIIVLNSPGTIDSDYRGELKVILFNTSNAPFSGSGDRIAQLVIAPFVQAEFQSLPEISEAPRGGRGLGSTGIMISLSMAPMIAFGGGLTG
;
A
#
# COMPACT_ATOMS: atom_id res chain seq x y z
N MET A 1 -14.35 45.30 -10.41
CA MET A 1 -13.45 44.30 -11.01
C MET A 1 -13.40 43.12 -10.05
N CYS A 2 -14.05 42.01 -10.39
CA CYS A 2 -13.88 40.76 -9.66
C CYS A 2 -12.48 40.25 -9.99
N GLY A 3 -11.58 40.23 -8.99
CA GLY A 3 -10.28 39.60 -9.15
C GLY A 3 -10.46 38.10 -9.18
N ASP A 4 -9.99 37.46 -10.25
CA ASP A 4 -9.88 36.01 -10.37
C ASP A 4 -8.98 35.48 -9.25
N PHE A 5 -9.59 34.93 -8.20
CA PHE A 5 -8.89 34.16 -7.18
C PHE A 5 -8.52 32.80 -7.77
N ARG A 6 -7.34 32.72 -8.41
CA ARG A 6 -6.70 31.44 -8.67
C ARG A 6 -5.97 31.02 -7.40
N PRO A 7 -6.39 29.96 -6.70
CA PRO A 7 -5.61 29.46 -5.58
C PRO A 7 -4.26 28.97 -6.15
N GLU A 8 -3.17 29.66 -5.79
CA GLU A 8 -1.85 29.05 -5.88
C GLU A 8 -1.93 27.74 -5.08
N LYS A 9 -1.71 26.61 -5.76
CA LYS A 9 -1.61 25.32 -5.10
C LYS A 9 -0.46 25.41 -4.11
N SER A 10 -0.77 25.57 -2.83
CA SER A 10 0.20 25.53 -1.76
C SER A 10 0.93 24.19 -1.83
N THR A 11 2.20 24.21 -2.19
CA THR A 11 3.05 23.03 -2.08
C THR A 11 3.14 22.65 -0.61
N PRO A 12 2.80 21.40 -0.23
CA PRO A 12 2.92 20.95 1.15
C PRO A 12 4.37 21.06 1.63
N ASP A 13 4.55 21.23 2.95
CA ASP A 13 5.86 21.32 3.60
C ASP A 13 6.74 20.12 3.19
N ARG A 14 7.84 20.41 2.47
CA ARG A 14 8.72 19.39 1.89
C ARG A 14 9.88 19.10 2.84
N SER A 15 9.68 18.14 3.73
CA SER A 15 10.78 17.47 4.42
C SER A 15 11.77 16.93 3.37
N ARG A 16 13.04 17.33 3.42
CA ARG A 16 14.07 16.79 2.52
C ARG A 16 14.47 15.39 2.98
N VAL A 17 14.09 14.36 2.23
CA VAL A 17 14.65 13.01 2.35
C VAL A 17 15.88 12.92 1.46
N LYS A 18 16.99 12.41 2.00
CA LYS A 18 18.20 12.16 1.20
C LYS A 18 18.10 10.75 0.61
N VAL A 19 18.50 10.61 -0.64
CA VAL A 19 18.47 9.34 -1.38
C VAL A 19 19.85 9.08 -1.96
N LEU A 20 20.39 7.89 -1.68
CA LEU A 20 21.60 7.39 -2.32
C LEU A 20 21.19 6.41 -3.43
N LEU A 21 21.66 6.66 -4.65
CA LEU A 21 21.55 5.72 -5.76
C LEU A 21 22.72 4.71 -5.67
N LEU A 22 22.40 3.44 -5.48
CA LEU A 22 23.36 2.34 -5.31
C LEU A 22 23.79 1.73 -6.65
N THR A 23 23.00 1.93 -7.71
CA THR A 23 23.24 1.40 -9.05
C THR A 23 22.89 2.43 -10.12
N ASP A 24 23.44 2.28 -11.33
CA ASP A 24 23.15 3.17 -12.47
C ASP A 24 21.71 3.05 -12.99
N ARG A 25 20.99 1.99 -12.57
CA ARG A 25 19.57 1.76 -12.91
C ARG A 25 18.62 2.39 -11.90
N ALA A 26 19.12 2.75 -10.72
CA ALA A 26 18.32 3.30 -9.66
C ALA A 26 17.72 4.66 -10.07
N ARG A 27 16.47 4.88 -9.69
CA ARG A 27 15.74 6.12 -9.97
C ARG A 27 15.28 6.74 -8.66
N LEU A 28 15.31 8.07 -8.60
CA LEU A 28 14.70 8.77 -7.48
C LEU A 28 13.18 8.48 -7.45
N PRO A 29 12.56 8.36 -6.26
CA PRO A 29 11.11 8.29 -6.17
C PRO A 29 10.46 9.55 -6.75
N GLU A 30 9.34 9.38 -7.46
CA GLU A 30 8.71 10.46 -8.23
C GLU A 30 7.24 10.68 -7.84
N TYR A 31 6.88 11.92 -7.50
CA TYR A 31 5.47 12.33 -7.40
C TYR A 31 4.94 12.66 -8.80
N GLN A 32 3.94 11.90 -9.26
CA GLN A 32 3.40 12.07 -10.63
C GLN A 32 2.62 13.37 -10.83
N THR A 33 2.01 13.90 -9.76
CA THR A 33 1.31 15.18 -9.76
C THR A 33 1.54 15.90 -8.43
N SER A 34 0.96 17.10 -8.25
CA SER A 34 1.20 17.93 -7.06
C SER A 34 0.46 17.49 -5.79
N GLY A 35 -0.49 16.55 -5.89
CA GLY A 35 -1.43 16.19 -4.82
C GLY A 35 -1.26 14.82 -4.13
N PRO A 36 -0.64 13.79 -4.73
CA PRO A 36 -0.49 12.48 -4.11
C PRO A 36 0.36 12.52 -2.85
N ALA A 37 -0.02 11.70 -1.86
CA ALA A 37 0.79 11.47 -0.66
C ALA A 37 2.01 10.57 -0.95
N GLY A 38 1.89 9.67 -1.94
CA GLY A 38 2.93 8.71 -2.30
C GLY A 38 3.75 9.12 -3.51
N ALA A 39 5.06 8.89 -3.46
CA ALA A 39 5.96 8.95 -4.60
C ALA A 39 6.15 7.54 -5.20
N ASP A 40 6.04 7.40 -6.52
CA ASP A 40 6.24 6.11 -7.18
C ASP A 40 7.68 5.61 -6.98
N VAL A 41 7.81 4.30 -6.74
CA VAL A 41 9.08 3.58 -6.58
C VAL A 41 9.28 2.64 -7.76
N PHE A 42 10.51 2.64 -8.26
CA PHE A 42 10.95 1.92 -9.45
C PHE A 42 11.79 0.71 -9.04
N ALA A 43 11.65 -0.40 -9.77
CA ALA A 43 12.58 -1.51 -9.65
C ALA A 43 13.92 -1.13 -10.31
N ALA A 44 15.03 -1.62 -9.75
CA ALA A 44 16.35 -1.54 -10.37
C ALA A 44 16.95 -2.94 -10.45
N PHE A 45 16.91 -3.54 -11.64
CA PHE A 45 17.50 -4.84 -11.93
C PHE A 45 18.01 -4.89 -13.37
N ASP A 46 19.05 -5.70 -13.61
CA ASP A 46 19.50 -6.09 -14.94
C ASP A 46 19.00 -7.52 -15.18
N GLY A 47 17.88 -7.68 -15.86
CA GLY A 47 17.23 -8.98 -16.01
C GLY A 47 15.94 -8.94 -16.83
N PRO A 48 15.31 -10.11 -17.05
CA PRO A 48 13.99 -10.19 -17.68
C PRO A 48 12.93 -9.50 -16.81
N ALA A 49 11.75 -9.26 -17.37
CA ALA A 49 10.61 -8.70 -16.65
C ALA A 49 10.36 -9.42 -15.31
N ILE A 50 9.73 -8.71 -14.38
CA ILE A 50 9.24 -9.29 -13.12
C ILE A 50 8.16 -10.32 -13.48
N GLU A 51 8.39 -11.58 -13.14
CA GLU A 51 7.46 -12.68 -13.42
C GLU A 51 6.92 -13.26 -12.12
N LEU A 52 5.60 -13.19 -11.92
CA LEU A 52 4.93 -13.71 -10.73
C LEU A 52 3.81 -14.66 -11.12
N ALA A 53 3.96 -15.94 -10.75
CA ALA A 53 2.88 -16.90 -10.84
C ALA A 53 1.77 -16.60 -9.81
N PRO A 54 0.54 -17.08 -10.02
CA PRO A 54 -0.52 -17.01 -9.03
C PRO A 54 -0.06 -17.53 -7.66
N GLY A 55 -0.26 -16.74 -6.61
CA GLY A 55 0.08 -17.12 -5.22
C GLY A 55 1.58 -17.11 -4.90
N THR A 56 2.43 -16.57 -5.76
CA THR A 56 3.87 -16.40 -5.48
C THR A 56 4.23 -14.94 -5.22
N GLY A 57 5.39 -14.74 -4.61
CA GLY A 57 5.96 -13.41 -4.42
C GLY A 57 7.47 -13.41 -4.61
N GLU A 58 8.02 -12.21 -4.80
CA GLU A 58 9.44 -11.98 -4.95
C GLU A 58 9.86 -10.70 -4.22
N VAL A 59 11.16 -10.59 -3.94
CA VAL A 59 11.76 -9.37 -3.40
C VAL A 59 12.42 -8.61 -4.55
N SER A 60 11.82 -7.49 -4.93
CA SER A 60 12.32 -6.60 -5.97
C SER A 60 13.25 -5.55 -5.36
N THR A 61 14.44 -5.41 -5.95
CA THR A 61 15.45 -4.39 -5.61
C THR A 61 15.10 -3.07 -6.26
N THR A 62 15.38 -1.96 -5.58
CA THR A 62 15.10 -0.60 -6.08
C THR A 62 16.37 0.18 -6.42
N GLY A 63 17.53 -0.32 -5.97
CA GLY A 63 18.81 0.36 -6.14
C GLY A 63 18.91 1.66 -5.35
N ILE A 64 17.98 1.97 -4.43
CA ILE A 64 18.03 3.19 -3.62
C ILE A 64 18.16 2.87 -2.13
N ALA A 65 18.90 3.70 -1.41
CA ALA A 65 18.89 3.76 0.04
C ALA A 65 18.39 5.14 0.50
N LEU A 66 17.69 5.18 1.63
CA LEU A 66 17.09 6.39 2.17
C LEU A 66 17.78 6.83 3.46
N GLU A 67 17.91 8.14 3.65
CA GLU A 67 18.16 8.75 4.94
C GLU A 67 16.99 9.68 5.25
N LEU A 68 16.17 9.24 6.21
CA LEU A 68 14.98 9.94 6.67
C LEU A 68 15.32 10.87 7.85
N PRO A 69 14.60 11.99 8.01
CA PRO A 69 14.73 12.81 9.21
C PRO A 69 14.27 12.05 10.46
N LEU A 70 14.85 12.37 11.62
CA LEU A 70 14.38 11.86 12.91
C LEU A 70 12.90 12.22 13.12
N GLY A 71 12.13 11.30 13.69
CA GLY A 71 10.69 11.44 13.90
C GLY A 71 9.83 11.18 12.65
N GLY A 72 10.44 10.77 11.54
CA GLY A 72 9.75 10.34 10.33
C GLY A 72 10.08 8.88 9.96
N GLU A 73 9.09 8.17 9.43
CA GLU A 73 9.23 6.89 8.77
C GLU A 73 8.86 7.02 7.29
N ALA A 74 9.29 6.06 6.48
CA ALA A 74 8.75 5.89 5.14
C ALA A 74 7.94 4.61 5.07
N GLN A 75 6.80 4.67 4.39
CA GLN A 75 5.87 3.57 4.24
C GLN A 75 5.82 3.15 2.78
N ILE A 76 6.22 1.92 2.50
CA ILE A 76 6.06 1.31 1.17
C ILE A 76 4.65 0.73 1.06
N ARG A 77 3.91 1.13 0.03
CA ARG A 77 2.50 0.74 -0.17
C ARG A 77 2.26 0.27 -1.59
N SER A 78 1.24 -0.55 -1.78
CA SER A 78 0.73 -0.88 -3.12
C SER A 78 0.23 0.39 -3.83
N ARG A 79 0.46 0.48 -5.14
CA ARG A 79 -0.20 1.47 -6.01
C ARG A 79 -1.65 1.06 -6.24
N SER A 80 -2.59 1.98 -6.39
CA SER A 80 -4.03 1.65 -6.49
C SER A 80 -4.36 0.76 -7.68
N GLU A 81 -3.62 0.91 -8.78
CA GLU A 81 -3.89 0.21 -10.03
C GLU A 81 -3.36 -1.24 -10.01
N LEU A 82 -2.26 -1.50 -9.30
CA LEU A 82 -1.60 -2.82 -9.32
C LEU A 82 -2.50 -3.95 -8.76
N PRO A 83 -3.17 -3.81 -7.60
CA PRO A 83 -4.10 -4.83 -7.12
C PRO A 83 -5.37 -4.91 -7.96
N ALA A 84 -5.89 -3.77 -8.41
CA ALA A 84 -7.17 -3.69 -9.11
C ALA A 84 -7.10 -4.28 -10.53
N GLU A 85 -6.00 -4.07 -11.24
CA GLU A 85 -5.82 -4.49 -12.63
C GLU A 85 -5.11 -5.84 -12.75
N HIS A 86 -4.19 -6.15 -11.84
CA HIS A 86 -3.29 -7.31 -11.96
C HIS A 86 -3.25 -8.21 -10.73
N GLY A 87 -3.93 -7.84 -9.63
CA GLY A 87 -3.81 -8.55 -8.35
C GLY A 87 -2.40 -8.53 -7.76
N ILE A 88 -1.59 -7.51 -8.09
CA ILE A 88 -0.26 -7.34 -7.52
C ILE A 88 -0.30 -6.43 -6.31
N ILE A 89 0.19 -6.93 -5.18
CA ILE A 89 0.28 -6.19 -3.93
C ILE A 89 1.73 -6.10 -3.45
N VAL A 90 2.01 -5.09 -2.64
CA VAL A 90 3.15 -5.11 -1.74
C VAL A 90 2.74 -5.94 -0.52
N LEU A 91 3.37 -7.10 -0.32
CA LEU A 91 2.93 -8.13 0.62
C LEU A 91 2.85 -7.63 2.07
N ASN A 92 3.81 -6.79 2.47
CA ASN A 92 3.87 -6.20 3.80
C ASN A 92 3.23 -4.80 3.86
N SER A 93 2.38 -4.42 2.90
CA SER A 93 1.80 -3.07 2.84
C SER A 93 0.88 -2.75 4.04
N PRO A 94 1.04 -1.60 4.71
CA PRO A 94 2.16 -0.66 4.59
C PRO A 94 3.43 -1.23 5.23
N GLY A 95 4.53 -1.29 4.46
CA GLY A 95 5.82 -1.72 4.98
C GLY A 95 6.60 -0.54 5.56
N THR A 96 7.08 -0.66 6.79
CA THR A 96 7.79 0.41 7.50
C THR A 96 9.27 0.42 7.19
N ILE A 97 9.80 1.60 6.88
CA ILE A 97 11.22 1.90 6.72
C ILE A 97 11.62 2.91 7.79
N ASP A 98 12.46 2.45 8.72
CA ASP A 98 12.87 3.23 9.89
C ASP A 98 13.90 4.31 9.55
N SER A 99 13.94 5.36 10.37
CA SER A 99 14.85 6.50 10.16
C SER A 99 16.35 6.17 10.32
N ASP A 100 16.68 5.05 10.97
CA ASP A 100 18.03 4.54 11.14
C ASP A 100 18.40 3.46 10.12
N TYR A 101 17.47 3.05 9.25
CA TYR A 101 17.74 2.12 8.17
C TYR A 101 18.57 2.79 7.06
N ARG A 102 19.69 2.16 6.66
CA ARG A 102 20.57 2.63 5.57
C ARG A 102 20.79 1.59 4.48
N GLY A 103 20.10 0.45 4.58
CA GLY A 103 20.14 -0.56 3.54
C GLY A 103 19.38 -0.14 2.29
N GLU A 104 19.47 -0.98 1.27
CA GLU A 104 18.68 -0.82 0.05
C GLU A 104 17.18 -1.01 0.36
N LEU A 105 16.35 -0.08 -0.11
CA LEU A 105 14.91 -0.23 -0.11
C LEU A 105 14.52 -1.39 -1.02
N LYS A 106 13.77 -2.36 -0.49
CA LYS A 106 13.27 -3.50 -1.25
C LYS A 106 11.76 -3.56 -1.17
N VAL A 107 11.14 -4.06 -2.23
CA VAL A 107 9.69 -4.19 -2.34
C VAL A 107 9.34 -5.65 -2.45
N ILE A 108 8.50 -6.15 -1.56
CA ILE A 108 8.03 -7.54 -1.59
C ILE A 108 6.75 -7.58 -2.41
N LEU A 109 6.84 -7.97 -3.68
CA LEU A 109 5.68 -8.09 -4.56
C LEU A 109 5.04 -9.46 -4.39
N PHE A 110 3.72 -9.52 -4.42
CA PHE A 110 2.96 -10.77 -4.33
C PHE A 110 1.74 -10.75 -5.26
N ASN A 111 1.51 -11.86 -5.95
CA ASN A 111 0.39 -12.01 -6.88
C ASN A 111 -0.79 -12.73 -6.20
N THR A 112 -1.84 -11.99 -5.90
CA THR A 112 -3.09 -12.49 -5.33
C THR A 112 -4.10 -12.92 -6.40
N SER A 113 -3.80 -12.74 -7.68
CA SER A 113 -4.69 -13.12 -8.78
C SER A 113 -4.57 -14.60 -9.12
N ASN A 114 -5.45 -15.06 -10.02
CA ASN A 114 -5.40 -16.41 -10.59
C ASN A 114 -4.66 -16.44 -11.96
N ALA A 115 -4.05 -15.34 -12.37
CA ALA A 115 -3.31 -15.22 -13.63
C ALA A 115 -1.84 -14.90 -13.37
N PRO A 116 -0.90 -15.37 -14.21
CA PRO A 116 0.49 -14.93 -14.12
C PRO A 116 0.60 -13.44 -14.45
N PHE A 117 1.58 -12.78 -13.84
CA PHE A 117 1.91 -11.38 -14.08
C PHE A 117 3.33 -11.25 -14.63
N SER A 118 3.47 -10.41 -15.66
CA SER A 118 4.75 -10.00 -16.25
C SER A 118 4.81 -8.48 -16.25
N GLY A 119 5.78 -7.89 -15.54
CA GLY A 119 5.88 -6.44 -15.32
C GLY A 119 7.24 -5.86 -15.71
N SER A 120 7.24 -4.68 -16.32
CA SER A 120 8.47 -3.98 -16.77
C SER A 120 9.34 -3.44 -15.63
N GLY A 121 8.86 -3.44 -14.38
CA GLY A 121 9.59 -2.89 -13.23
C GLY A 121 9.48 -1.38 -13.06
N ASP A 122 8.75 -0.68 -13.94
CA ASP A 122 8.73 0.79 -13.93
C ASP A 122 8.10 1.37 -12.67
N ARG A 123 6.96 0.88 -12.19
CA ARG A 123 6.31 1.48 -11.00
C ARG A 123 5.68 0.40 -10.13
N ILE A 124 6.49 -0.15 -9.25
CA ILE A 124 6.19 -1.36 -8.49
C ILE A 124 5.52 -1.08 -7.14
N ALA A 125 5.68 0.12 -6.58
CA ALA A 125 5.12 0.53 -5.30
C ALA A 125 5.07 2.06 -5.20
N GLN A 126 4.53 2.58 -4.09
CA GLN A 126 4.62 3.99 -3.74
C GLN A 126 5.14 4.17 -2.30
N LEU A 127 5.92 5.22 -2.09
CA LEU A 127 6.50 5.60 -0.82
C LEU A 127 5.76 6.80 -0.21
N VAL A 128 5.25 6.65 1.01
CA VAL A 128 4.63 7.75 1.77
C VAL A 128 5.54 8.08 2.95
N ILE A 129 5.91 9.36 3.12
CA ILE A 129 6.66 9.81 4.30
C ILE A 129 5.66 10.23 5.37
N ALA A 130 5.79 9.68 6.57
CA ALA A 130 4.85 9.91 7.67
C ALA A 130 5.59 10.21 8.99
N PRO A 131 5.05 11.10 9.83
CA PRO A 131 5.54 11.24 11.20
C PRO A 131 5.11 10.03 12.05
N PHE A 132 5.90 9.68 13.05
CA PHE A 132 5.55 8.66 14.05
C PHE A 132 5.80 9.14 15.48
N VAL A 133 5.23 8.41 16.44
CA VAL A 133 5.49 8.60 17.88
C VAL A 133 6.16 7.35 18.42
N GLN A 134 7.33 7.51 19.04
CA GLN A 134 7.96 6.45 19.81
C GLN A 134 7.38 6.45 21.22
N ALA A 135 6.49 5.49 21.51
CA ALA A 135 5.82 5.39 22.80
C ALA A 135 6.71 4.72 23.86
N GLU A 136 6.58 5.16 25.10
CA GLU A 136 7.00 4.40 26.28
C GLU A 136 5.83 3.52 26.74
N PHE A 137 6.06 2.22 26.90
CA PHE A 137 5.02 1.29 27.30
C PHE A 137 5.04 1.06 28.81
N GLN A 138 3.90 1.30 29.48
CA GLN A 138 3.70 1.04 30.90
C GLN A 138 2.66 -0.07 31.11
N SER A 139 3.02 -1.10 31.89
CA SER A 139 2.08 -2.15 32.30
C SER A 139 1.29 -1.72 33.54
N LEU A 140 -0.02 -1.92 33.52
CA LEU A 140 -0.95 -1.62 34.63
C LEU A 140 -1.86 -2.83 34.89
N PRO A 141 -2.34 -3.02 36.13
CA PRO A 141 -3.27 -4.11 36.44
C PRO A 141 -4.64 -3.93 35.79
N GLU A 142 -5.06 -2.69 35.50
CA GLU A 142 -6.36 -2.34 34.91
C GLU A 142 -6.25 -1.10 33.99
N ILE A 143 -7.14 -0.97 33.00
CA ILE A 143 -7.27 0.19 32.08
C ILE A 143 -8.65 0.83 32.25
N SER A 144 -8.76 2.15 32.04
CA SER A 144 -10.04 2.88 32.15
C SER A 144 -11.09 2.41 31.14
N GLU A 145 -12.36 2.40 31.53
CA GLU A 145 -13.47 2.12 30.62
C GLU A 145 -13.59 3.17 29.51
N ALA A 146 -13.90 2.73 28.29
CA ALA A 146 -14.15 3.59 27.14
C ALA A 146 -15.53 3.27 26.52
N PRO A 147 -16.25 4.25 25.92
CA PRO A 147 -17.58 4.02 25.35
C PRO A 147 -17.69 2.89 24.32
N ARG A 148 -16.60 2.62 23.58
CA ARG A 148 -16.54 1.52 22.60
C ARG A 148 -16.34 0.14 23.26
N GLY A 149 -15.80 0.09 24.48
CA GLY A 149 -15.44 -1.15 25.18
C GLY A 149 -14.55 -2.07 24.35
N GLY A 150 -14.64 -3.39 24.59
CA GLY A 150 -13.89 -4.43 23.87
C GLY A 150 -14.48 -4.86 22.51
N ARG A 151 -15.36 -4.07 21.88
CA ARG A 151 -16.02 -4.46 20.62
C ARG A 151 -15.08 -4.34 19.41
N GLY A 152 -14.37 -5.42 19.09
CA GLY A 152 -13.50 -5.56 17.92
C GLY A 152 -14.24 -5.89 16.60
N LEU A 153 -13.45 -6.17 15.56
CA LEU A 153 -13.81 -6.44 14.15
C LEU A 153 -15.31 -6.73 13.87
N GLY A 154 -15.96 -5.85 13.09
CA GLY A 154 -17.35 -6.05 12.62
C GLY A 154 -18.46 -5.52 13.55
N SER A 155 -18.12 -4.83 14.64
CA SER A 155 -19.08 -4.37 15.66
C SER A 155 -20.08 -3.28 15.24
N THR A 156 -19.98 -2.76 14.02
CA THR A 156 -20.97 -1.82 13.41
C THR A 156 -21.86 -2.45 12.35
N GLY A 157 -21.79 -3.77 12.14
CA GLY A 157 -22.75 -4.53 11.33
C GLY A 157 -22.59 -4.33 9.82
N ILE A 158 -22.01 -5.32 9.14
CA ILE A 158 -22.39 -5.64 7.76
C ILE A 158 -23.09 -6.98 7.84
N MET A 159 -24.43 -6.98 7.94
CA MET A 159 -25.20 -8.16 7.58
C MET A 159 -25.21 -8.24 6.05
N ILE A 160 -24.37 -9.07 5.47
CA ILE A 160 -24.61 -9.54 4.10
C ILE A 160 -25.76 -10.54 4.21
N SER A 161 -26.99 -10.07 3.97
CA SER A 161 -28.14 -10.95 3.80
C SER A 161 -27.94 -11.72 2.50
N LEU A 162 -27.54 -12.99 2.61
CA LEU A 162 -27.68 -13.93 1.51
C LEU A 162 -29.17 -14.24 1.37
N SER A 163 -29.84 -13.59 0.41
CA SER A 163 -31.15 -14.03 -0.04
C SER A 163 -31.01 -15.39 -0.70
N MET A 164 -31.37 -16.46 0.02
CA MET A 164 -31.65 -17.74 -0.63
C MET A 164 -32.97 -17.59 -1.37
N ALA A 165 -32.91 -17.58 -2.70
CA ALA A 165 -34.11 -17.71 -3.53
C ALA A 165 -34.77 -19.07 -3.22
N PRO A 166 -36.09 -19.14 -3.01
CA PRO A 166 -36.77 -20.41 -2.79
C PRO A 166 -36.72 -21.24 -4.08
N MET A 167 -36.29 -22.50 -3.95
CA MET A 167 -36.38 -23.49 -5.01
C MET A 167 -37.86 -23.69 -5.35
N ILE A 168 -38.26 -23.30 -6.57
CA ILE A 168 -39.62 -23.52 -7.07
C ILE A 168 -39.83 -25.03 -7.18
N ALA A 169 -40.67 -25.59 -6.31
CA ALA A 169 -41.19 -26.94 -6.46
C ALA A 169 -42.14 -26.96 -7.66
N PHE A 170 -41.71 -27.53 -8.78
CA PHE A 170 -42.61 -27.86 -9.89
C PHE A 170 -43.57 -28.97 -9.44
N GLY A 171 -44.78 -28.58 -9.08
CA GLY A 171 -45.92 -29.48 -9.00
C GLY A 171 -46.31 -29.93 -10.40
N GLY A 172 -45.96 -31.16 -10.74
CA GLY A 172 -46.46 -31.86 -11.92
C GLY A 172 -47.34 -33.03 -11.48
N GLY A 173 -48.62 -32.77 -11.28
CA GLY A 173 -49.62 -33.83 -11.27
C GLY A 173 -49.91 -34.25 -12.71
N LEU A 174 -49.87 -35.54 -13.00
CA LEU A 174 -50.65 -36.13 -14.09
C LEU A 174 -51.42 -37.33 -13.53
N THR A 175 -52.73 -37.15 -13.50
CA THR A 175 -53.76 -38.18 -13.43
C THR A 175 -53.83 -38.93 -14.76
N GLY A 176 -54.00 -40.25 -14.71
CA GLY A 176 -54.26 -41.13 -15.84
C GLY A 176 -54.00 -42.58 -15.49
#